data_AF-A0A077LA92-F1
#
_entry.id   AF-A0A077LA92-F1
#
_cell.length_a   1.000
_cell.length_b   1.000
_cell.length_c   1.000
_cell.angle_alpha   90.00
_cell.angle_beta   90.00
_cell.angle_gamma   90.00
#
_symmetry.space_group_name_H-M   'P 1'
#
loop_
_entity.id
_entity.type
_entity.pdbx_description
1 polymer ?
#
loop_
_entity_poly.entity_id
_entity_poly.type
_entity_poly.pdbx_seq_one_letter_code
_entity_poly.pdbx_strand_id
1 'polypeptide(L)' 'ICNGQFQGIVSYGGHPCGQSRKPGIYTKVFDYNAWIQSIIAGNTNATCPL' A
#
# COMPACT_ATOMS: atom_id res chain seq x y z
N ILE A 1 -9.33 -4.41 2.46
CA ILE A 1 -9.28 -5.89 2.46
C ILE A 1 -9.96 -6.38 1.19
N CYS A 2 -9.32 -7.20 0.36
CA CYS A 2 -9.95 -7.81 -0.82
C CYS A 2 -9.73 -9.33 -0.76
N ASN A 3 -10.79 -10.12 -0.91
CA ASN A 3 -10.75 -11.59 -0.78
C ASN A 3 -10.07 -12.06 0.54
N GLY A 4 -10.35 -11.38 1.66
CA GLY A 4 -9.74 -11.70 2.96
C GLY A 4 -8.28 -11.28 3.13
N GLN A 5 -7.66 -10.64 2.13
CA GLN A 5 -6.25 -10.23 2.17
C GLN A 5 -6.07 -8.71 2.37
N PHE A 6 -4.99 -8.34 3.05
CA PHE A 6 -4.58 -6.94 3.21
C PHE A 6 -3.83 -6.46 1.96
N GLN A 7 -4.58 -5.89 1.02
CA GLN A 7 -4.09 -5.52 -0.31
C GLN A 7 -3.59 -4.07 -0.44
N GLY A 8 -4.04 -3.17 0.45
CA GLY A 8 -3.83 -1.75 0.25
C GLY A 8 -3.84 -0.90 1.52
N ILE A 9 -3.03 0.16 1.51
CA ILE A 9 -3.04 1.24 2.49
C ILE A 9 -3.64 2.48 1.82
N VAL A 10 -4.56 3.18 2.48
CA VAL A 10 -5.15 4.43 1.95
C VAL A 10 -4.03 5.45 1.71
N SER A 11 -3.96 6.01 0.50
CA SER A 11 -2.96 7.03 0.15
C SER A 11 -3.61 8.40 -0.04
N TYR A 12 -4.34 8.60 -1.13
CA TYR A 12 -5.04 9.86 -1.40
C TYR A 12 -6.29 9.65 -2.27
N GLY A 13 -7.03 10.74 -2.51
CA GLY A 13 -8.19 10.75 -3.39
C GLY A 13 -8.58 12.16 -3.78
N GLY A 14 -9.63 12.30 -4.58
CA GLY A 14 -10.15 13.62 -4.97
C GLY A 14 -10.80 14.39 -3.82
N HIS A 15 -10.89 15.72 -3.99
CA HIS A 15 -11.65 16.62 -3.13
C HIS A 15 -12.75 17.35 -3.94
N PRO A 16 -14.01 17.35 -3.51
CA PRO A 16 -14.58 16.54 -2.42
C PRO A 16 -14.46 15.03 -2.68
N CYS A 17 -14.54 14.20 -1.63
CA CYS A 17 -14.53 12.75 -1.79
C CYS A 17 -15.83 12.23 -2.43
N GLY A 18 -15.82 11.00 -2.95
CA GLY A 18 -17.04 10.34 -3.48
C GLY A 18 -17.49 10.81 -4.87
N GLN A 19 -16.68 11.60 -5.59
CA GLN A 19 -16.98 12.04 -6.94
C GLN A 19 -16.99 10.87 -7.94
N SER A 20 -17.98 10.88 -8.86
CA SER A 20 -18.05 9.90 -9.95
C SER A 20 -16.77 9.91 -10.79
N ARG A 21 -16.29 8.71 -11.16
CA ARG A 21 -15.04 8.49 -11.92
C ARG A 21 -13.76 9.04 -11.26
N LYS A 22 -13.78 9.36 -9.96
CA LYS A 22 -12.59 9.74 -9.18
C LYS A 22 -12.34 8.71 -8.06
N PRO A 23 -11.71 7.56 -8.38
CA PRO A 23 -11.44 6.54 -7.38
C PRO A 23 -10.40 7.01 -6.35
N GLY A 24 -10.40 6.37 -5.18
CA GLY A 24 -9.32 6.49 -4.21
C GLY A 24 -8.08 5.74 -4.68
N ILE A 25 -6.91 6.27 -4.35
CA ILE A 25 -5.61 5.68 -4.65
C ILE A 25 -5.09 5.03 -3.37
N TYR A 26 -4.60 3.80 -3.51
CA TYR A 26 -4.10 2.97 -2.41
C TYR A 26 -2.68 2.49 -2.76
N THR A 27 -1.79 2.49 -1.77
CA THR A 27 -0.47 1.85 -1.91
C THR A 27 -0.68 0.35 -1.99
N LYS A 28 -0.13 -0.31 -3.02
CA LYS A 28 -0.27 -1.75 -3.24
C LYS A 28 0.65 -2.54 -2.31
N VAL A 29 0.09 -3.10 -1.23
CA VAL A 29 0.85 -3.76 -0.15
C VAL A 29 1.68 -4.94 -0.67
N PHE A 30 1.16 -5.68 -1.65
CA PHE A 30 1.82 -6.87 -2.18
C PHE A 30 3.26 -6.59 -2.66
N ASP A 31 3.47 -5.44 -3.32
CA ASP A 31 4.77 -5.09 -3.88
C ASP A 31 5.83 -4.89 -2.77
N TYR A 32 5.39 -4.54 -1.56
CA TYR A 32 6.24 -4.26 -0.40
C TYR A 32 6.46 -5.46 0.52
N ASN A 33 5.84 -6.61 0.27
CA ASN A 33 5.91 -7.76 1.19
C ASN A 33 7.35 -8.15 1.54
N ALA A 34 8.25 -8.23 0.56
CA ALA A 34 9.66 -8.58 0.81
C ALA A 34 10.38 -7.53 1.66
N TRP A 35 10.15 -6.24 1.36
CA TRP A 35 10.73 -5.15 2.12
C TRP A 35 10.22 -5.15 3.56
N ILE A 36 8.90 -5.24 3.78
CA ILE A 36 8.28 -5.30 5.11
C ILE A 36 8.87 -6.45 5.94
N GLN A 37 8.94 -7.66 5.37
CA GLN A 37 9.49 -8.82 6.08
C GLN A 37 10.98 -8.66 6.41
N SER A 38 11.76 -8.03 5.52
CA SER A 38 13.17 -7.78 5.79
C SER A 38 13.39 -6.80 6.95
N ILE A 39 12.57 -5.75 7.05
CA ILE A 39 12.60 -4.79 8.16
C ILE A 39 12.22 -5.50 9.47
N ILE A 40 11.17 -6.31 9.47
CA ILE A 40 10.76 -7.11 10.65
C ILE A 40 11.87 -8.07 11.09
N ALA A 41 12.62 -8.64 10.14
CA ALA A 41 13.77 -9.50 10.42
C ALA A 41 15.01 -8.76 10.94
N GLY A 42 14.95 -7.43 11.10
CA GLY A 42 16.02 -6.61 11.66
C GLY A 42 17.00 -6.03 10.63
N ASN A 43 16.69 -6.11 9.32
CA ASN A 43 17.51 -5.44 8.32
C ASN A 43 17.33 -3.91 8.41
N THR A 44 18.40 -3.18 8.70
CA THR A 44 18.40 -1.71 8.80
C THR A 44 18.75 -1.00 7.48
N ASN A 45 19.12 -1.75 6.44
CA ASN A 45 19.56 -1.25 5.14
C ASN A 45 18.64 -1.70 3.99
N ALA A 46 17.41 -2.12 4.28
CA ALA A 46 16.47 -2.55 3.24
C ALA A 46 15.96 -1.36 2.41
N THR A 47 15.93 -1.53 1.09
CA THR A 47 15.36 -0.56 0.16
C THR A 47 13.94 -0.96 -0.24
N CYS A 48 13.06 0.03 -0.38
CA CYS A 48 11.72 -0.19 -0.89
C CYS A 48 11.75 -0.63 -2.38
N PRO A 49 10.71 -1.33 -2.86
CA PRO A 49 10.51 -1.54 -4.30
C PRO A 49 10.52 -0.20 -5.05
N LEU A 50 11.07 -0.22 -6.26
CA LEU A 50 11.07 0.91 -7.19
C LEU A 50 9.67 1.17 -7.77
#